data_AF-A0A961VQ71-F1
#
_entry.id   AF-A0A961VQ71-F1
#
_cell.length_a   1.000
_cell.length_b   1.000
_cell.length_c   1.000
_cell.angle_alpha   90.00
_cell.angle_beta   90.00
_cell.angle_gamma   90.00
#
_symmetry.space_group_name_H-M   'P 1'
#
loop_
_entity.id
_entity.type
_entity.pdbx_description
1 polymer ?
#
loop_
_entity_poly.entity_id
_entity_poly.type
_entity_poly.pdbx_seq_one_letter_code
_entity_poly.pdbx_strand_id
1 'polypeptide(L)'
;MTKWVYSFGDGKAEGKADMRNLLGGKGANLAEMANLGLPVPPGFTVTTEVCTHYYANGRSYPGDLGEQVEAALAGIETTTGKTLGGEERPLLLSVRSGARASMPGMMDT
;
A
#
# COMPACT_ATOMS: atom_id res chain seq x y z
N MET A 1 0.98 18.39 3.82
CA MET A 1 1.67 17.15 3.40
C MET A 1 0.78 16.42 2.43
N THR A 2 1.36 15.86 1.37
CA THR A 2 0.63 15.04 0.40
C THR A 2 0.54 13.62 0.95
N LYS A 3 -0.64 12.98 0.86
CA LYS A 3 -0.82 11.61 1.33
C LYS A 3 -0.40 10.62 0.24
N TRP A 4 0.71 9.93 0.46
CA TRP A 4 1.33 9.00 -0.48
C TRP A 4 1.01 7.53 -0.21
N VAL A 5 0.61 7.21 1.02
CA VAL A 5 0.35 5.84 1.49
C VAL A 5 -1.08 5.73 2.02
N TYR A 6 -1.77 4.67 1.63
CA TYR A 6 -3.16 4.38 2.03
C TYR A 6 -3.26 2.98 2.60
N SER A 7 -3.58 2.87 3.89
CA SER A 7 -3.69 1.60 4.61
C SER A 7 -5.04 0.92 4.44
N PHE A 8 -5.06 -0.41 4.56
CA PHE A 8 -6.26 -1.25 4.57
C PHE A 8 -6.05 -2.47 5.48
N GLY A 9 -7.14 -3.01 6.05
CA GLY A 9 -7.11 -4.18 6.92
C GLY A 9 -8.05 -4.03 8.12
N ASP A 10 -8.28 -5.12 8.85
CA ASP A 10 -9.10 -5.13 10.08
C ASP A 10 -10.49 -4.49 9.89
N GLY A 11 -11.12 -4.78 8.75
CA GLY A 11 -12.45 -4.27 8.40
C GLY A 11 -12.52 -2.78 8.05
N LYS A 12 -11.38 -2.11 7.82
CA LYS A 12 -11.31 -0.68 7.47
C LYS A 12 -10.25 -0.40 6.41
N ALA A 13 -10.44 0.66 5.64
CA ALA A 13 -9.42 1.18 4.74
C ALA A 13 -9.52 2.69 4.58
N GLU A 14 -8.38 3.31 4.26
CA GLU A 14 -8.30 4.74 3.95
C GLU A 14 -8.63 5.03 2.48
N GLY A 15 -8.64 4.00 1.64
CA GLY A 15 -9.03 4.04 0.23
C GLY A 15 -10.44 3.49 -0.01
N LYS A 16 -10.88 3.51 -1.27
CA LYS A 16 -12.16 2.97 -1.75
C LYS A 16 -12.11 2.68 -3.25
N ALA A 17 -13.10 1.97 -3.79
CA ALA A 17 -13.11 1.51 -5.18
C ALA A 17 -12.98 2.66 -6.23
N ASP A 18 -13.53 3.84 -5.97
CA ASP A 18 -13.49 4.99 -6.89
C ASP A 18 -12.08 5.64 -6.98
N MET A 19 -11.18 5.33 -6.05
CA MET A 19 -9.79 5.81 -6.04
C MET A 19 -8.86 4.99 -6.93
N ARG A 20 -9.40 4.24 -7.89
CA ARG A 20 -8.64 3.40 -8.85
C ARG A 20 -7.53 4.14 -9.59
N ASN A 21 -7.73 5.43 -9.89
CA ASN A 21 -6.69 6.23 -10.51
C ASN A 21 -5.51 6.49 -9.55
N LEU A 22 -5.78 6.68 -8.26
CA LEU A 22 -4.76 6.98 -7.27
C LEU A 22 -4.07 5.70 -6.76
N LEU A 23 -4.84 4.64 -6.49
CA LEU A 23 -4.39 3.40 -5.84
C LEU A 23 -4.12 2.24 -6.81
N GLY A 24 -4.44 2.42 -8.09
CA GLY A 24 -4.49 1.33 -9.05
C GLY A 24 -5.70 0.41 -8.82
N GLY A 25 -5.94 -0.52 -9.76
CA GLY A 25 -7.09 -1.44 -9.67
C GLY A 25 -7.03 -2.39 -8.48
N LYS A 26 -5.84 -2.94 -8.18
CA LYS A 26 -5.65 -3.87 -7.06
C LYS A 26 -5.79 -3.17 -5.71
N GLY A 27 -5.12 -2.03 -5.52
CA GLY A 27 -5.16 -1.27 -4.27
C GLY A 27 -6.56 -0.75 -3.94
N ALA A 28 -7.27 -0.22 -4.94
CA ALA A 28 -8.66 0.22 -4.78
C ALA A 28 -9.61 -0.93 -4.41
N ASN A 29 -9.45 -2.11 -5.03
CA ASN A 29 -10.26 -3.28 -4.70
C ASN A 29 -9.91 -3.86 -3.30
N LEU A 30 -8.64 -3.87 -2.89
CA LEU A 30 -8.25 -4.29 -1.54
C LEU A 30 -8.87 -3.39 -0.47
N ALA A 31 -8.84 -2.07 -0.70
CA ALA A 31 -9.48 -1.11 0.19
C ALA A 31 -11.01 -1.31 0.25
N GLU A 32 -11.65 -1.53 -0.90
CA GLU A 32 -13.08 -1.82 -0.96
C GLU A 32 -13.44 -3.10 -0.19
N MET A 33 -12.72 -4.20 -0.42
CA MET A 33 -12.94 -5.45 0.29
C MET A 33 -12.78 -5.30 1.80
N ALA A 34 -11.77 -4.54 2.25
CA ALA A 34 -11.57 -4.25 3.66
C ALA A 34 -12.74 -3.43 4.25
N ASN A 35 -13.21 -2.37 3.56
CA ASN A 35 -14.36 -1.58 3.98
C ASN A 35 -15.68 -2.38 4.02
N LEU A 36 -15.81 -3.41 3.18
CA LEU A 36 -16.94 -4.35 3.20
C LEU A 36 -16.84 -5.37 4.36
N GLY A 37 -15.79 -5.31 5.17
CA GLY A 37 -15.58 -6.24 6.28
C GLY A 37 -15.13 -7.64 5.85
N LEU A 38 -14.67 -7.80 4.60
CA LEU A 38 -14.11 -9.08 4.16
C LEU A 38 -12.74 -9.32 4.84
N PRO A 39 -12.36 -10.58 5.08
CA PRO A 39 -11.10 -10.92 5.74
C PRO A 39 -9.91 -10.67 4.79
N VAL A 40 -9.49 -9.42 4.69
CA VAL A 40 -8.31 -8.97 3.94
C VAL A 40 -7.14 -8.84 4.92
N PRO A 41 -5.97 -9.49 4.66
CA PRO A 41 -4.78 -9.27 5.45
C PRO A 41 -4.38 -7.78 5.45
N PRO A 42 -3.93 -7.23 6.60
CA PRO A 42 -3.57 -5.82 6.68
C PRO A 42 -2.39 -5.48 5.76
N GLY A 43 -2.45 -4.30 5.17
CA GLY A 43 -1.51 -3.83 4.17
C GLY A 43 -1.66 -2.34 3.89
N PHE A 44 -0.90 -1.84 2.93
CA PHE A 44 -1.07 -0.48 2.41
C PHE A 44 -0.77 -0.42 0.92
N THR A 45 -1.26 0.64 0.29
CA THR A 45 -0.99 0.97 -1.11
C THR A 45 -0.19 2.27 -1.17
N VAL A 46 0.94 2.24 -1.88
CA VAL A 46 1.66 3.44 -2.30
C VAL A 46 1.00 3.98 -3.57
N THR A 47 0.64 5.26 -3.58
CA THR A 47 -0.13 5.84 -4.69
C THR A 47 0.62 5.85 -6.01
N THR A 48 -0.12 5.89 -7.12
CA THR A 48 0.44 6.07 -8.47
C THR A 48 1.18 7.40 -8.63
N GLU A 49 0.84 8.41 -7.84
CA GLU A 49 1.51 9.72 -7.88
C GLU A 49 2.96 9.64 -7.40
N VAL A 50 3.30 8.71 -6.49
CA VAL A 50 4.71 8.45 -6.12
C VAL A 50 5.50 7.95 -7.34
N CYS A 51 4.91 7.11 -8.18
CA CYS A 51 5.54 6.66 -9.42
C CYS A 51 5.76 7.84 -10.38
N THR A 52 4.75 8.71 -10.55
CA THR A 52 4.89 9.93 -11.34
C THR A 52 5.99 10.84 -10.79
N HIS A 53 6.01 11.07 -9.48
CA HIS A 53 7.05 11.87 -8.82
C HIS A 53 8.43 11.27 -9.05
N TYR A 54 8.58 9.96 -8.88
CA TYR A 54 9.85 9.27 -9.06
C TYR A 54 10.43 9.52 -10.45
N TYR A 55 9.64 9.35 -11.51
CA TYR A 55 10.14 9.60 -12.87
C TYR A 55 10.36 11.09 -13.18
N ALA A 56 9.53 11.99 -12.63
CA ALA A 56 9.67 13.43 -12.85
C ALA A 56 10.87 14.04 -12.10
N ASN A 57 11.32 13.43 -11.00
CA ASN A 57 12.35 13.96 -10.11
C ASN A 57 13.65 13.15 -10.18
N GLY A 58 14.02 12.68 -11.38
CA GLY A 58 15.30 12.01 -11.59
C GLY A 58 15.45 10.70 -10.80
N ARG A 59 14.35 9.94 -10.64
CA ARG A 59 14.30 8.67 -9.90
C ARG A 59 14.55 8.84 -8.40
N SER A 60 14.06 9.94 -7.84
CA SER A 60 14.05 10.20 -6.39
C SER A 60 12.63 10.15 -5.82
N TYR A 61 12.50 9.76 -4.56
CA TYR A 61 11.22 9.69 -3.87
C TYR A 61 10.88 11.03 -3.20
N PRO A 62 9.58 11.33 -2.98
CA PRO A 62 9.17 12.45 -2.12
C PRO A 62 9.83 12.33 -0.74
N GLY A 63 10.32 13.45 -0.19
CA GLY A 63 11.06 13.44 1.07
C GLY A 63 10.25 12.93 2.27
N ASP A 64 8.93 13.08 2.23
CA ASP A 64 7.98 12.64 3.27
C ASP A 64 7.39 11.24 3.02
N LEU A 65 7.83 10.51 1.98
CA LEU A 65 7.33 9.16 1.70
C LEU A 65 7.78 8.15 2.75
N GLY A 66 9.04 8.22 3.19
CA GLY A 66 9.63 7.25 4.12
C GLY A 66 8.85 7.17 5.43
N GLU A 67 8.60 8.32 6.06
CA GLU A 67 7.83 8.43 7.30
C GLU A 67 6.41 7.85 7.17
N GLN A 68 5.76 8.05 6.02
CA GLN A 68 4.43 7.49 5.77
C GLN A 68 4.44 5.96 5.60
N VAL A 69 5.48 5.41 4.96
CA VAL A 69 5.65 3.96 4.83
C VAL A 69 5.94 3.33 6.19
N GLU A 70 6.81 3.93 7.00
CA GLU A 70 7.11 3.47 8.36
C GLU A 70 5.87 3.48 9.26
N ALA A 71 5.06 4.56 9.21
CA ALA A 71 3.81 4.64 9.94
C ALA A 71 2.81 3.55 9.53
N ALA A 72 2.70 3.25 8.23
CA ALA A 72 1.82 2.20 7.73
C ALA A 72 2.32 0.79 8.13
N LEU A 73 3.64 0.55 8.10
CA LEU A 73 4.25 -0.69 8.56
C LEU A 73 3.99 -0.92 10.06
N ALA A 74 4.19 0.09 10.89
CA ALA A 74 3.90 0.00 12.33
C ALA A 74 2.43 -0.35 12.61
N GLY A 75 1.50 0.15 11.78
CA GLY A 75 0.08 -0.23 11.83
C GLY A 75 -0.15 -1.73 11.54
N ILE A 76 0.54 -2.29 10.54
CA ILE A 76 0.48 -3.72 10.22
C ILE A 76 1.06 -4.56 11.36
N GLU A 77 2.22 -4.16 11.90
CA GLU A 77 2.87 -4.84 13.01
C GLU A 77 1.96 -4.89 14.24
N THR A 78 1.34 -3.77 14.59
CA THR A 78 0.38 -3.65 15.69
C THR A 78 -0.83 -4.58 15.49
N THR A 79 -1.40 -4.57 14.28
CA THR A 79 -2.60 -5.37 13.95
C THR A 79 -2.30 -6.88 13.98
N THR A 80 -1.10 -7.27 13.55
CA THR A 80 -0.71 -8.69 13.41
C THR A 80 0.02 -9.25 14.64
N GLY A 81 0.53 -8.37 15.52
CA GLY A 81 1.44 -8.73 16.59
C GLY A 81 2.76 -9.34 16.09
N LYS A 82 3.21 -8.95 14.90
CA LYS A 82 4.44 -9.42 14.25
C LYS A 82 5.37 -8.23 13.97
N THR A 83 6.65 -8.49 13.81
CA THR A 83 7.66 -7.44 13.57
C THR A 83 8.47 -7.74 12.31
N LEU A 84 8.63 -6.76 11.42
CA LEU A 84 9.43 -6.87 10.23
C LEU A 84 10.91 -7.02 10.64
N GLY A 85 11.53 -8.13 10.24
CA GLY A 85 12.88 -8.48 10.68
C GLY A 85 12.97 -9.02 12.12
N GLY A 86 11.83 -9.27 12.79
CA GLY A 86 11.82 -9.90 14.13
C GLY A 86 12.12 -11.40 14.08
N GLU A 87 12.85 -11.92 15.07
CA GLU A 87 13.28 -13.32 15.13
C GLU A 87 12.17 -14.28 15.59
N GLU A 88 11.41 -13.92 16.63
CA GLU A 88 10.39 -14.82 17.21
C GLU A 88 9.06 -14.80 16.44
N ARG A 89 8.58 -13.62 16.04
CA ARG A 89 7.32 -13.41 15.31
C ARG A 89 7.55 -12.55 14.07
N PRO A 90 8.24 -13.08 13.04
CA PRO A 90 8.56 -12.32 11.84
C PRO A 90 7.30 -11.89 11.08
N LEU A 91 7.23 -10.62 10.73
CA LEU A 91 6.31 -10.09 9.72
C LEU A 91 6.95 -10.28 8.34
N LEU A 92 6.25 -11.00 7.47
CA LEU A 92 6.62 -11.14 6.07
C LEU A 92 5.63 -10.34 5.23
N LEU A 93 6.14 -9.69 4.18
CA LEU A 93 5.35 -8.85 3.30
C LEU A 93 5.40 -9.40 1.88
N SER A 94 4.30 -9.24 1.15
CA SER A 94 4.26 -9.42 -0.30
C SER A 94 4.18 -8.05 -0.96
N VAL A 95 5.06 -7.76 -1.91
CA VAL A 95 5.04 -6.50 -2.67
C VAL A 95 4.47 -6.79 -4.05
N ARG A 96 3.36 -6.14 -4.40
CA ARG A 96 2.64 -6.40 -5.65
C ARG A 96 2.47 -5.11 -6.43
N SER A 97 2.78 -5.16 -7.72
CA SER A 97 2.53 -4.04 -8.64
C SER A 97 1.03 -3.92 -8.95
N GLY A 98 0.56 -2.68 -9.08
CA GLY A 98 -0.84 -2.36 -9.41
C GLY A 98 -0.95 -1.06 -10.18
N ALA A 99 -1.42 -1.13 -11.42
CA ALA A 99 -1.67 0.04 -12.27
C ALA A 99 -3.18 0.34 -12.37
N ARG A 100 -3.52 1.51 -12.95
CA ARG A 100 -4.91 1.92 -13.21
C ARG A 100 -5.63 0.93 -14.15
N ALA A 101 -4.90 0.48 -15.17
CA ALA A 101 -5.31 -0.56 -16.11
C ALA A 101 -4.35 -1.75 -16.02
N SER A 102 -4.84 -2.94 -16.38
CA SER A 102 -3.99 -4.14 -16.46
C SER A 102 -2.95 -3.93 -17.57
N MET A 103 -1.67 -3.99 -17.24
CA MET A 103 -0.57 -3.82 -18.19
C MET A 103 0.30 -5.08 -18.22
N PRO A 104 0.47 -5.73 -19.38
CA PRO A 104 1.51 -6.74 -19.57
C PRO A 104 2.90 -6.11 -19.34
N GLY A 105 3.81 -6.83 -18.66
CA GLY A 105 5.18 -6.37 -18.40
C GLY A 105 5.39 -5.61 -17.08
N MET A 106 4.38 -5.56 -16.21
CA MET A 106 4.56 -5.13 -14.81
C MET A 106 5.33 -6.17 -14.00
N MET A 107 6.03 -5.74 -12.94
CA MET A 107 6.80 -6.60 -12.03
C MET A 107 6.00 -7.85 -11.65
N ASP A 108 6.58 -9.02 -11.92
CA ASP A 108 6.06 -10.31 -11.48
C ASP A 108 6.02 -10.35 -9.95
N THR A 109 4.97 -10.98 -9.41
CA THR A 109 4.79 -11.11 -7.96
C THR A 109 5.41 -12.40 -7.46
#